data_AF-A0A7W4NTN5-F1
#
_entry.id   AF-A0A7W4NTN5-F1
#
_cell.length_a   1.000
_cell.length_b   1.000
_cell.length_c   1.000
_cell.angle_alpha   90.00
_cell.angle_beta   90.00
_cell.angle_gamma   90.00
#
_symmetry.space_group_name_H-M   'P 1'
#
loop_
_entity.id
_entity.type
_entity.pdbx_description
1 polymer ?
#
loop_
_entity_poly.entity_id
_entity_poly.type
_entity_poly.pdbx_seq_one_letter_code
_entity_poly.pdbx_strand_id
1 'polypeptide(L)'
;MKFMPVSVPQSLGPLFGLHFTLLSETEIVRLVAEHVPSPEEGVHLVVTPNIQHVALMRENGEFRKACEQAEILTCDGFPLYYYARCRGLRLPGRVTGREITQDLFAMPEALKKHRIFAVVDSERTGLVARQWACAHGMEDQFAFYVPPVGFENDPGLSGSLARLIRDHATTLLFMGVGAPRSELFVSRHRADLPPCWALCIGQSLLVALGLLPTPPFLVQRLNLEWLWRICLEPRRLTGRYVRALFGFGVAVCEDLLRLG
;
A
#
# COMPACT_ATOMS: atom_id res chain seq x y z
N MET A 1 -9.87 27.69 -3.43
CA MET A 1 -10.91 26.66 -3.27
C MET A 1 -10.55 25.87 -2.02
N LYS A 2 -11.37 25.92 -0.95
CA LYS A 2 -11.20 25.01 0.19
C LYS A 2 -11.48 23.61 -0.34
N PHE A 3 -10.47 22.75 -0.35
CA PHE A 3 -10.66 21.33 -0.63
C PHE A 3 -11.56 20.81 0.51
N MET A 4 -12.76 20.35 0.19
CA MET A 4 -13.47 19.47 1.11
C MET A 4 -12.55 18.24 1.27
N PRO A 5 -12.40 17.65 2.48
CA PRO A 5 -11.73 16.36 2.59
C PRO A 5 -12.31 15.49 1.49
N VAL A 6 -11.47 14.79 0.71
CA VAL A 6 -11.97 13.88 -0.32
C VAL A 6 -13.03 13.04 0.36
N SER A 7 -14.30 13.34 0.08
CA SER A 7 -15.40 12.57 0.59
C SER A 7 -15.37 11.34 -0.28
N VAL A 8 -14.44 10.44 0.06
CA VAL A 8 -14.39 9.09 -0.49
C VAL A 8 -15.81 8.58 -0.32
N PRO A 9 -16.54 8.29 -1.41
CA PRO A 9 -17.94 7.91 -1.29
C PRO A 9 -18.07 6.73 -0.33
N GLN A 10 -18.50 6.99 0.90
CA GLN A 10 -18.77 5.97 1.88
C GLN A 10 -20.17 5.43 1.57
N SER A 11 -20.20 4.31 0.85
CA SER A 11 -20.87 3.09 1.32
C SER A 11 -21.24 2.18 0.15
N LEU A 12 -20.63 1.01 0.15
CA LEU A 12 -21.38 -0.23 0.11
C LEU A 12 -21.15 -0.89 1.49
N GLY A 13 -22.06 -1.74 1.97
CA GLY A 13 -22.00 -2.29 3.34
C GLY A 13 -20.61 -2.85 3.69
N PRO A 14 -20.23 -2.84 4.99
CA PRO A 14 -18.87 -3.14 5.40
C PRO A 14 -18.45 -4.55 4.94
N LEU A 15 -17.25 -4.64 4.35
CA LEU A 15 -16.62 -5.91 4.00
C LEU A 15 -15.55 -6.19 5.06
N PHE A 16 -15.66 -7.30 5.78
CA PHE A 16 -14.83 -7.61 6.96
C PHE A 16 -14.86 -6.54 8.06
N GLY A 17 -15.94 -5.75 8.14
CA GLY A 17 -16.04 -4.60 9.04
C GLY A 17 -15.30 -3.34 8.55
N LEU A 18 -14.82 -3.33 7.31
CA LEU A 18 -14.04 -2.23 6.72
C LEU A 18 -14.80 -1.53 5.59
N HIS A 19 -14.49 -0.25 5.39
CA HIS A 19 -15.03 0.55 4.30
C HIS A 19 -14.00 0.63 3.17
N PHE A 20 -14.31 -0.04 2.06
CA PHE A 20 -13.48 -0.01 0.86
C PHE A 20 -13.82 1.23 0.03
N THR A 21 -12.77 1.86 -0.48
CA THR A 21 -12.85 3.02 -1.35
C THR A 21 -13.29 2.61 -2.76
N LEU A 22 -14.18 3.41 -3.38
CA LEU A 22 -14.68 3.20 -4.74
C LEU A 22 -13.88 3.92 -5.83
N LEU A 23 -12.70 4.45 -5.48
CA LEU A 23 -11.82 5.06 -6.46
C LEU A 23 -11.17 3.98 -7.33
N SER A 24 -11.18 4.22 -8.63
CA SER A 24 -10.37 3.51 -9.59
C SER A 24 -8.88 3.81 -9.40
N GLU A 25 -8.04 2.98 -9.98
CA GLU A 25 -6.60 3.19 -10.03
C GLU A 25 -6.22 4.55 -10.61
N THR A 26 -6.79 4.92 -11.76
CA THR A 26 -6.52 6.20 -12.41
C THR A 26 -6.92 7.39 -11.53
N GLU A 27 -8.02 7.29 -10.79
CA GLU A 27 -8.43 8.34 -9.84
C GLU A 27 -7.46 8.46 -8.67
N ILE A 28 -6.98 7.34 -8.13
CA ILE A 28 -5.99 7.35 -7.04
C ILE A 28 -4.66 7.92 -7.52
N VAL A 29 -4.15 7.46 -8.66
CA VAL A 29 -2.89 7.94 -9.25
C VAL A 29 -2.98 9.45 -9.50
N ARG A 30 -4.08 9.91 -10.10
CA ARG A 30 -4.30 11.33 -10.36
C ARG A 30 -4.37 12.13 -9.06
N LEU A 31 -5.11 11.65 -8.06
CA LEU A 31 -5.22 12.30 -6.76
C LEU A 31 -3.85 12.44 -6.09
N VAL A 32 -3.07 11.35 -6.02
CA VAL A 32 -1.74 11.36 -5.42
C VAL A 32 -0.80 12.29 -6.18
N ALA A 33 -0.83 12.29 -7.52
CA ALA A 33 0.10 13.05 -8.36
C ALA A 33 -0.23 14.55 -8.48
N GLU A 34 -1.52 14.92 -8.35
CA GLU A 34 -1.96 16.32 -8.49
C GLU A 34 -2.01 17.07 -7.16
N HIS A 35 -2.11 16.36 -6.02
CA HIS A 35 -2.34 16.95 -4.71
C HIS A 35 -1.23 16.62 -3.70
N VAL A 36 -0.59 17.67 -3.19
CA VAL A 36 0.34 17.61 -2.06
C VAL A 36 -0.44 17.92 -0.77
N PRO A 37 -0.47 17.00 0.22
CA PRO A 37 -1.22 17.21 1.45
C PRO A 37 -0.77 18.45 2.23
N SER A 38 -1.74 19.20 2.74
CA SER A 38 -1.53 20.38 3.59
C SER A 38 -1.32 20.01 5.07
N PRO A 39 -0.75 20.91 5.89
CA PRO A 39 -0.63 20.70 7.34
C PRO A 39 -1.93 20.32 8.05
N GLU A 40 -3.07 20.84 7.59
CA GLU A 40 -4.39 20.56 8.15
C GLU A 40 -4.90 19.16 7.78
N GLU A 41 -4.45 18.60 6.66
CA GLU A 41 -4.84 17.27 6.17
C GLU A 41 -4.01 16.14 6.82
N GLY A 42 -2.74 16.40 7.11
CA GLY A 42 -1.85 15.42 7.73
C GLY A 42 -1.51 14.25 6.79
N VAL A 43 -1.45 13.04 7.33
CA VAL A 43 -1.09 11.83 6.58
C VAL A 43 -2.31 11.24 5.88
N HIS A 44 -2.18 10.90 4.60
CA HIS A 44 -3.14 10.10 3.85
C HIS A 44 -2.57 8.71 3.57
N LEU A 45 -2.96 7.74 4.39
CA LEU A 45 -2.59 6.34 4.30
C LEU A 45 -3.37 5.65 3.18
N VAL A 46 -2.63 5.06 2.25
CA VAL A 46 -3.15 4.24 1.15
C VAL A 46 -2.75 2.79 1.40
N VAL A 47 -3.75 1.92 1.56
CA VAL A 47 -3.56 0.48 1.76
C VAL A 47 -4.27 -0.27 0.65
N THR A 48 -3.57 -1.22 0.05
CA THR A 48 -4.10 -2.11 -0.99
C THR A 48 -4.26 -3.53 -0.44
N PRO A 49 -5.28 -3.78 0.41
CA PRO A 49 -5.43 -5.06 1.10
C PRO A 49 -5.68 -6.18 0.10
N ASN A 50 -4.99 -7.30 0.32
CA ASN A 50 -5.23 -8.58 -0.32
C ASN A 50 -5.62 -9.64 0.74
N ILE A 51 -5.76 -10.90 0.34
CA ILE A 51 -6.14 -11.99 1.27
C ILE A 51 -5.21 -12.11 2.50
N GLN A 52 -3.93 -11.77 2.36
CA GLN A 52 -3.00 -11.79 3.47
C GLN A 52 -3.31 -10.66 4.46
N HIS A 53 -3.67 -9.48 3.97
CA HIS A 53 -4.05 -8.38 4.85
C HIS A 53 -5.30 -8.75 5.65
N VAL A 54 -6.32 -9.30 4.99
CA VAL A 54 -7.54 -9.76 5.67
C VAL A 54 -7.23 -10.82 6.73
N ALA A 55 -6.37 -11.79 6.43
CA ALA A 55 -5.93 -12.79 7.41
C ALA A 55 -5.19 -12.14 8.60
N LEU A 56 -4.27 -11.21 8.34
CA LEU A 56 -3.51 -10.51 9.38
C LEU A 56 -4.40 -9.62 10.26
N MET A 57 -5.41 -8.94 9.69
CA MET A 57 -6.35 -8.09 10.44
C MET A 57 -7.21 -8.89 11.43
N ARG A 58 -7.37 -10.21 11.22
CA ARG A 58 -8.05 -11.07 12.18
C ARG A 58 -7.19 -11.41 13.38
N GLU A 59 -5.89 -11.60 13.15
CA GLU A 59 -4.93 -12.03 14.17
C GLU A 59 -4.31 -10.84 14.93
N ASN A 60 -4.33 -9.64 14.35
CA ASN A 60 -3.69 -8.46 14.89
C ASN A 60 -4.64 -7.25 14.91
N GLY A 61 -5.12 -6.91 16.11
CA GLY A 61 -6.05 -5.79 16.34
C GLY A 61 -5.44 -4.41 16.06
N GLU A 62 -4.13 -4.22 16.23
CA GLU A 62 -3.47 -2.96 15.88
C GLU A 62 -3.37 -2.78 14.37
N PHE A 63 -3.07 -3.86 13.64
CA PHE A 63 -3.04 -3.84 12.19
C PHE A 63 -4.43 -3.59 11.60
N ARG A 64 -5.48 -4.19 12.19
CA ARG A 64 -6.87 -3.88 11.86
C ARG A 64 -7.17 -2.39 12.04
N LYS A 65 -6.82 -1.81 13.18
CA LYS A 65 -7.01 -0.37 13.44
C LYS A 65 -6.27 0.51 12.43
N ALA A 66 -5.04 0.13 12.07
CA ALA A 66 -4.27 0.84 11.04
C ALA A 66 -4.99 0.85 9.69
N CYS A 67 -5.58 -0.27 9.28
CA CYS A 67 -6.35 -0.35 8.04
C CYS A 67 -7.72 0.35 8.12
N GLU A 68 -8.38 0.35 9.28
CA GLU A 68 -9.64 1.08 9.52
C GLU A 68 -9.46 2.60 9.42
N GLN A 69 -8.26 3.09 9.75
CA GLN A 69 -7.90 4.50 9.68
C GLN A 69 -7.33 4.93 8.33
N ALA A 70 -7.25 4.04 7.35
CA ALA A 70 -6.72 4.38 6.04
C ALA A 70 -7.68 5.29 5.27
N GLU A 71 -7.16 6.36 4.68
CA GLU A 71 -7.91 7.27 3.81
C GLU A 71 -8.35 6.58 2.52
N ILE A 72 -7.49 5.71 1.98
CA ILE A 72 -7.79 4.93 0.79
C ILE A 72 -7.53 3.46 1.11
N LEU A 73 -8.60 2.67 1.10
CA LEU A 73 -8.56 1.22 1.26
C LEU A 73 -9.08 0.57 -0.03
N THR A 74 -8.17 0.11 -0.88
CA THR A 74 -8.54 -0.45 -2.19
C THR A 74 -8.85 -1.94 -2.10
N CYS A 75 -9.14 -2.60 -3.23
CA CYS A 75 -9.30 -4.04 -3.29
C CYS A 75 -8.21 -4.67 -4.15
N ASP A 76 -7.19 -5.26 -3.51
CA ASP A 76 -6.09 -5.93 -4.19
C ASP A 76 -6.32 -7.44 -4.29
N GLY A 77 -6.14 -7.97 -5.50
CA GLY A 77 -6.17 -9.40 -5.76
C GLY A 77 -7.57 -9.98 -6.05
N PHE A 78 -7.56 -11.06 -6.83
CA PHE A 78 -8.79 -11.67 -7.34
C PHE A 78 -9.71 -12.25 -6.26
N PRO A 79 -9.25 -13.00 -5.24
CA PRO A 79 -10.17 -13.62 -4.28
C PRO A 79 -10.94 -12.59 -3.44
N LEU A 80 -10.28 -11.52 -3.03
CA LEU A 80 -10.91 -10.43 -2.27
C LEU A 80 -11.94 -9.69 -3.13
N TYR A 81 -11.55 -9.32 -4.36
CA TYR A 81 -12.44 -8.66 -5.32
C TYR A 81 -13.67 -9.51 -5.65
N TYR A 82 -13.46 -10.80 -5.88
CA TYR A 82 -14.55 -11.73 -6.16
C TYR A 82 -15.51 -11.87 -4.98
N TYR A 83 -14.98 -12.01 -3.75
CA TYR A 83 -15.82 -12.05 -2.55
C TYR A 83 -16.62 -10.75 -2.35
N ALA A 84 -16.01 -9.59 -2.56
CA ALA A 84 -16.70 -8.31 -2.53
C ALA A 84 -17.86 -8.27 -3.54
N ARG A 85 -17.64 -8.76 -4.77
CA ARG A 85 -18.68 -8.88 -5.80
C ARG A 85 -19.82 -9.81 -5.38
N CYS A 86 -19.52 -10.97 -4.77
CA CYS A 86 -20.53 -11.88 -4.20
C CYS A 86 -21.34 -11.22 -3.08
N ARG A 87 -20.73 -10.32 -2.32
CA ARG A 87 -21.38 -9.49 -1.30
C ARG A 87 -22.21 -8.33 -1.87
N GLY A 88 -22.32 -8.23 -3.19
CA GLY A 88 -23.09 -7.20 -3.88
C GLY A 88 -22.33 -5.88 -4.07
N LEU A 89 -21.05 -5.80 -3.71
CA LEU A 89 -20.27 -4.58 -3.87
C LEU A 89 -19.97 -4.32 -5.36
N ARG A 90 -20.26 -3.10 -5.80
CA ARG A 90 -19.90 -2.58 -7.13
C ARG A 90 -18.57 -1.82 -7.06
N LEU A 91 -17.48 -2.58 -6.95
CA LEU A 91 -16.12 -2.04 -7.02
C LEU A 91 -15.76 -1.65 -8.48
N PRO A 92 -14.94 -0.61 -8.70
CA PRO A 92 -14.51 -0.20 -10.05
C PRO A 92 -13.63 -1.25 -10.74
N GLY A 93 -13.05 -2.18 -9.97
CA GLY A 93 -12.20 -3.26 -10.44
C GLY A 93 -11.31 -3.77 -9.32
N ARG A 94 -10.31 -4.57 -9.68
CA ARG A 94 -9.15 -4.78 -8.82
C ARG A 94 -8.29 -3.52 -8.90
N VAL A 95 -7.84 -3.01 -7.77
CA VAL A 95 -6.97 -1.84 -7.70
C VAL A 95 -5.77 -2.21 -6.86
N THR A 96 -4.63 -2.44 -7.51
CA THR A 96 -3.45 -3.02 -6.87
C THR A 96 -2.41 -1.96 -6.53
N GLY A 97 -1.65 -2.20 -5.46
CA GLY A 97 -0.50 -1.34 -5.15
C GLY A 97 0.55 -1.36 -6.26
N ARG A 98 0.63 -2.47 -7.02
CA ARG A 98 1.50 -2.62 -8.19
C ARG A 98 1.18 -1.58 -9.25
N GLU A 99 -0.07 -1.57 -9.72
CA GLU A 99 -0.47 -0.74 -10.84
C GLU A 99 -0.43 0.74 -10.46
N ILE A 100 -0.92 1.12 -9.27
CA ILE A 100 -0.78 2.48 -8.73
C ILE A 100 0.69 2.94 -8.76
N THR A 101 1.62 2.10 -8.30
CA THR A 101 3.04 2.45 -8.27
C THR A 101 3.64 2.54 -9.67
N GLN A 102 3.29 1.63 -10.57
CA GLN A 102 3.78 1.63 -11.96
C GLN A 102 3.32 2.90 -12.69
N ASP A 103 2.06 3.27 -12.53
CA ASP A 103 1.47 4.44 -13.19
C ASP A 103 2.05 5.76 -12.64
N LEU A 104 2.27 5.85 -11.32
CA LEU A 104 2.97 7.01 -10.74
C LEU A 104 4.39 7.15 -11.31
N PHE A 105 5.15 6.05 -11.40
CA PHE A 105 6.51 6.05 -11.97
C PHE A 105 6.53 6.28 -13.49
N ALA A 106 5.42 6.06 -14.19
CA ALA A 106 5.26 6.42 -15.59
C ALA A 106 4.98 7.93 -15.79
N MET A 107 4.73 8.68 -14.71
CA MET A 107 4.42 10.12 -14.73
C MET A 107 5.44 10.96 -13.91
N PRO A 108 6.75 10.89 -14.23
CA PRO A 108 7.80 11.54 -13.43
C PRO A 108 7.63 13.05 -13.29
N GLU A 109 7.10 13.74 -14.31
CA GLU A 109 6.84 15.18 -14.25
C GLU A 109 5.80 15.56 -13.20
N ALA A 110 4.79 14.71 -12.98
CA ALA A 110 3.80 14.95 -11.94
C ALA A 110 4.40 14.74 -10.54
N LEU A 111 5.31 13.76 -10.42
CA LEU A 111 6.00 13.44 -9.17
C LEU A 111 6.99 14.52 -8.72
N LYS A 112 7.47 15.40 -9.60
CA LYS A 112 8.34 16.54 -9.25
C LYS A 112 7.72 17.55 -8.27
N LYS A 113 6.39 17.48 -8.05
CA LYS A 113 5.70 18.28 -7.02
C LYS A 113 5.91 17.71 -5.61
N HIS A 114 6.42 16.48 -5.50
CA HIS A 114 6.57 15.78 -4.24
C HIS A 114 8.03 15.67 -3.81
N ARG A 115 8.22 15.73 -2.50
CA ARG A 115 9.44 15.24 -1.84
C ARG A 115 9.20 13.77 -1.50
N ILE A 116 9.91 12.89 -2.19
CA ILE A 116 9.69 11.46 -2.18
C ILE A 116 10.62 10.79 -1.18
N PHE A 117 10.06 9.99 -0.27
CA PHE A 117 10.84 9.14 0.62
C PHE A 117 10.44 7.68 0.42
N ALA A 118 11.41 6.80 0.22
CA ALA A 118 11.15 5.36 0.06
C ALA A 118 11.74 4.56 1.23
N VAL A 119 10.89 3.86 1.98
CA VAL A 119 11.33 2.87 2.97
C VAL A 119 11.36 1.52 2.28
N VAL A 120 12.55 0.97 2.04
CA VAL A 120 12.75 -0.18 1.14
C VAL A 120 13.34 -1.38 1.87
N ASP A 121 13.27 -2.55 1.23
CA ASP A 121 13.71 -3.82 1.80
C ASP A 121 15.22 -4.07 1.69
N SER A 122 15.92 -3.35 0.81
CA SER A 122 17.35 -3.52 0.58
C SER A 122 18.00 -2.27 0.02
N GLU A 123 19.31 -2.15 0.23
CA GLU A 123 20.13 -1.06 -0.31
C GLU A 123 20.05 -1.02 -1.84
N ARG A 124 20.05 -2.20 -2.48
CA ARG A 124 19.89 -2.33 -3.94
C ARG A 124 18.61 -1.65 -4.43
N THR A 125 17.47 -1.91 -3.78
CA THR A 125 16.18 -1.31 -4.15
C THR A 125 16.26 0.21 -4.05
N GLY A 126 16.83 0.73 -2.95
CA GLY A 126 16.95 2.16 -2.70
C GLY A 126 17.86 2.87 -3.69
N LEU A 127 19.01 2.28 -4.02
CA LEU A 127 19.95 2.82 -4.99
C LEU A 127 19.34 2.90 -6.39
N VAL A 128 18.60 1.87 -6.82
CA VAL A 128 17.91 1.89 -8.13
C VAL A 128 16.78 2.92 -8.15
N ALA A 129 16.03 3.06 -7.05
CA ALA A 129 15.01 4.09 -6.92
C ALA A 129 15.62 5.51 -7.01
N ARG A 130 16.76 5.72 -6.35
CA ARG A 130 17.52 6.98 -6.42
C ARG A 130 18.05 7.24 -7.83
N GLN A 131 18.59 6.23 -8.51
CA GLN A 131 19.03 6.35 -9.90
C GLN A 131 17.88 6.74 -10.83
N TRP A 132 16.71 6.12 -10.65
CA TRP A 132 15.50 6.51 -11.38
C TRP A 132 15.13 7.97 -11.08
N ALA A 133 15.16 8.41 -9.82
CA ALA A 133 14.86 9.80 -9.47
C ALA A 133 15.86 10.80 -10.08
N CYS A 134 17.17 10.50 -10.03
CA CYS A 134 18.23 11.30 -10.65
C CYS A 134 18.01 11.43 -12.16
N ALA A 135 17.70 10.33 -12.85
CA ALA A 135 17.44 10.33 -14.30
C ALA A 135 16.24 11.21 -14.71
N HIS A 136 15.35 11.51 -13.77
CA HIS A 136 14.17 12.35 -13.98
C HIS A 136 14.27 13.73 -13.29
N GLY A 137 15.46 14.13 -12.82
CA GLY A 137 15.70 15.46 -12.24
C GLY A 137 15.08 15.66 -10.85
N MET A 138 14.97 14.59 -10.05
CA MET A 138 14.42 14.59 -8.69
C MET A 138 15.47 14.25 -7.62
N GLU A 139 16.76 14.42 -7.90
CA GLU A 139 17.86 14.07 -6.98
C GLU A 139 17.72 14.75 -5.60
N ASP A 140 17.44 16.06 -5.57
CA ASP A 140 17.30 16.85 -4.33
C ASP A 140 15.95 16.62 -3.59
N GLN A 141 15.06 15.85 -4.21
CA GLN A 141 13.71 15.59 -3.70
C GLN A 141 13.51 14.13 -3.29
N PHE A 142 14.49 13.26 -3.52
CA PHE A 142 14.38 11.84 -3.29
C PHE A 142 15.34 11.36 -2.18
N ALA A 143 14.78 10.67 -1.19
CA ALA A 143 15.54 9.95 -0.18
C ALA A 143 15.02 8.52 -0.01
N PHE A 144 15.85 7.63 0.52
CA PHE A 144 15.42 6.30 0.91
C PHE A 144 16.08 5.87 2.21
N TYR A 145 15.48 4.87 2.87
CA TYR A 145 16.03 4.23 4.05
C TYR A 145 15.75 2.74 4.06
N VAL A 146 16.71 1.95 4.54
CA VAL A 146 16.58 0.50 4.73
C VAL A 146 16.52 0.22 6.24
N PRO A 147 15.33 -0.02 6.80
CA PRO A 147 15.23 -0.23 8.23
C PRO A 147 15.71 -1.64 8.62
N PRO A 148 16.22 -1.81 9.86
CA PRO A 148 16.48 -3.13 10.42
C PRO A 148 15.22 -4.00 10.46
N VAL A 149 15.39 -5.33 10.49
CA VAL A 149 14.27 -6.26 10.67
C VAL A 149 13.62 -6.01 12.03
N GLY A 150 12.29 -5.84 12.05
CA GLY A 150 11.52 -5.61 13.26
C GLY A 150 11.51 -4.16 13.75
N PHE A 151 12.04 -3.21 12.96
CA PHE A 151 12.06 -1.78 13.30
C PHE A 151 10.70 -1.25 13.75
N GLU A 152 9.61 -1.78 13.21
CA GLU A 152 8.25 -1.34 13.52
C GLU A 152 7.88 -1.60 14.99
N ASN A 153 8.52 -2.56 15.65
CA ASN A 153 8.27 -2.94 17.05
C ASN A 153 9.29 -2.33 18.02
N ASP A 154 10.29 -1.61 17.52
CA ASP A 154 11.28 -0.90 18.33
C ASP A 154 10.99 0.61 18.27
N PRO A 155 10.48 1.21 19.36
CA PRO A 155 10.13 2.63 19.38
C PRO A 155 11.30 3.57 19.06
N GLY A 156 12.54 3.16 19.35
CA GLY A 156 13.74 3.93 19.05
C GLY A 156 14.06 3.93 17.56
N LEU A 157 13.99 2.76 16.92
CA LEU A 157 14.20 2.63 15.47
C LEU A 157 13.06 3.29 14.68
N SER A 158 11.80 3.00 15.03
CA SER A 158 10.63 3.56 14.34
C SER A 158 10.55 5.08 14.54
N GLY A 159 10.77 5.59 15.76
CA GLY A 159 10.80 7.03 16.02
C GLY A 159 11.95 7.75 15.31
N SER A 160 13.09 7.09 15.12
CA SER A 160 14.21 7.65 14.33
C SER A 160 13.87 7.70 12.84
N LEU A 161 13.21 6.67 12.30
CA LEU A 161 12.74 6.69 10.92
C LEU A 161 11.67 7.78 10.70
N ALA A 162 10.72 7.94 11.61
CA ALA A 162 9.71 9.00 11.52
C ALA A 162 10.36 10.40 11.49
N ARG A 163 11.40 10.63 12.32
CA ARG A 163 12.19 11.87 12.29
C ARG A 163 12.89 12.08 10.94
N LEU A 164 13.55 11.07 10.39
CA LEU A 164 14.18 11.17 9.06
C LEU A 164 13.18 11.56 7.98
N ILE A 165 11.98 10.95 7.99
CA ILE A 165 10.92 11.25 7.01
C ILE A 165 10.41 12.69 7.17
N ARG A 166 10.27 13.17 8.42
CA ARG A 166 9.88 14.54 8.76
C ARG A 166 10.94 15.56 8.35
N ASP A 167 12.21 15.33 8.69
CA ASP A 167 13.32 16.23 8.38
C ASP A 167 13.53 16.35 6.86
N HIS A 168 13.25 15.27 6.12
CA HIS A 168 13.21 15.30 4.67
C HIS A 168 12.04 16.14 4.09
N ALA A 169 11.07 16.56 4.91
CA ALA A 169 9.83 17.22 4.47
C ALA A 169 9.06 16.42 3.42
N THR A 170 8.98 15.10 3.64
CA THR A 170 8.34 14.16 2.71
C THR A 170 6.88 14.49 2.48
N THR A 171 6.45 14.48 1.22
CA THR A 171 5.03 14.61 0.84
C THR A 171 4.49 13.38 0.10
N LEU A 172 5.38 12.48 -0.33
CA LEU A 172 5.04 11.16 -0.87
C LEU A 172 5.96 10.10 -0.27
N LEU A 173 5.40 9.23 0.56
CA LEU A 173 6.09 8.17 1.27
C LEU A 173 5.73 6.81 0.66
N PHE A 174 6.70 6.12 0.09
CA PHE A 174 6.55 4.74 -0.37
C PHE A 174 7.04 3.76 0.70
N MET A 175 6.13 2.94 1.23
CA MET A 175 6.43 1.93 2.24
C MET A 175 6.55 0.53 1.61
N GLY A 176 7.78 0.19 1.19
CA GLY A 176 8.14 -1.04 0.49
C GLY A 176 8.51 -2.25 1.36
N VAL A 177 8.38 -2.13 2.69
CA VAL A 177 8.72 -3.21 3.64
C VAL A 177 7.61 -4.25 3.84
N GLY A 178 6.40 -3.96 3.36
CA GLY A 178 5.26 -4.89 3.29
C GLY A 178 4.51 -5.09 4.60
N ALA A 179 3.30 -5.65 4.48
CA ALA A 179 2.38 -5.84 5.60
C ALA A 179 2.86 -6.89 6.62
N PRO A 180 2.62 -6.67 7.93
CA PRO A 180 1.90 -5.52 8.50
C PRO A 180 2.78 -4.30 8.83
N ARG A 181 4.08 -4.36 8.50
CA ARG A 181 5.09 -3.42 9.02
C ARG A 181 4.87 -2.00 8.51
N SER A 182 4.54 -1.87 7.22
CA SER A 182 4.29 -0.58 6.57
C SER A 182 3.14 0.17 7.25
N GLU A 183 2.00 -0.50 7.41
CA GLU A 183 0.76 0.09 7.92
C GLU A 183 0.86 0.38 9.43
N LEU A 184 1.46 -0.55 10.19
CA LEU A 184 1.71 -0.34 11.62
C LEU A 184 2.63 0.86 11.86
N PHE A 185 3.71 0.99 11.10
CA PHE A 185 4.61 2.14 11.21
C PHE A 185 3.87 3.46 10.96
N VAL A 186 3.14 3.56 9.83
CA VAL A 186 2.44 4.79 9.46
C VAL A 186 1.34 5.13 10.48
N SER A 187 0.57 4.14 10.94
CA SER A 187 -0.48 4.36 11.93
C SER A 187 0.08 4.80 13.28
N ARG A 188 1.14 4.15 13.79
CA ARG A 188 1.78 4.50 15.07
C ARG A 188 2.43 5.88 15.05
N HIS A 189 3.06 6.25 13.94
CA HIS A 189 3.76 7.53 13.78
C HIS A 189 2.96 8.58 13.02
N ARG A 190 1.65 8.43 12.92
CA ARG A 190 0.80 9.33 12.11
C ARG A 190 0.94 10.81 12.51
N ALA A 191 1.03 11.08 13.81
CA ALA A 191 1.28 12.43 14.33
C ALA A 191 2.76 12.87 14.21
N ASP A 192 3.67 11.91 14.09
CA ASP A 192 5.11 12.12 14.00
C ASP A 192 5.60 12.32 12.55
N LEU A 193 4.77 12.03 11.57
CA LEU A 193 5.06 12.19 10.15
C LEU A 193 4.64 13.59 9.63
N PRO A 194 5.31 14.10 8.59
CA PRO A 194 4.84 15.30 7.87
C PRO A 194 3.56 14.98 7.08
N PRO A 195 2.80 16.01 6.66
CA PRO A 195 1.66 15.81 5.77
C PRO A 195 2.11 15.15 4.46
N CYS A 196 1.59 13.97 4.17
CA CYS A 196 2.05 13.17 3.03
C CYS A 196 1.05 12.09 2.63
N TRP A 197 1.15 11.67 1.37
CA TRP A 197 0.59 10.41 0.92
C TRP A 197 1.51 9.26 1.37
N ALA A 198 1.00 8.34 2.18
CA ALA A 198 1.75 7.17 2.66
C ALA A 198 1.24 5.90 1.97
N LEU A 199 1.94 5.46 0.93
CA LEU A 199 1.58 4.32 0.10
C LEU A 199 2.18 3.02 0.64
N CYS A 200 1.35 2.17 1.25
CA CYS A 200 1.74 0.86 1.75
C CYS A 200 1.63 -0.19 0.65
N ILE A 201 2.68 -0.27 -0.18
CA ILE A 201 2.66 -1.00 -1.46
C ILE A 201 3.57 -2.22 -1.50
N GLY A 202 4.36 -2.48 -0.45
CA GLY A 202 5.25 -3.63 -0.36
C GLY A 202 6.19 -3.75 -1.57
N GLN A 203 6.22 -4.92 -2.21
CA GLN A 203 7.13 -5.19 -3.34
C GLN A 203 6.75 -4.48 -4.66
N SER A 204 5.70 -3.67 -4.69
CA SER A 204 5.26 -2.96 -5.90
C SER A 204 6.32 -2.00 -6.43
N LEU A 205 7.12 -1.39 -5.54
CA LEU A 205 8.23 -0.53 -5.93
C LEU A 205 9.29 -1.29 -6.75
N LEU A 206 9.62 -2.54 -6.36
CA LEU A 206 10.58 -3.35 -7.11
C LEU A 206 10.06 -3.67 -8.52
N VAL A 207 8.74 -3.87 -8.67
CA VAL A 207 8.14 -4.12 -9.99
C VAL A 207 8.19 -2.85 -10.85
N ALA A 208 7.86 -1.68 -10.27
CA ALA A 208 7.93 -0.40 -10.98
C ALA A 208 9.35 -0.04 -11.43
N LEU A 209 10.36 -0.41 -10.63
CA LEU A 209 11.78 -0.23 -10.95
C LEU A 209 12.38 -1.33 -11.84
N GLY A 210 11.58 -2.31 -12.29
CA GLY A 210 12.06 -3.43 -13.11
C GLY A 210 12.98 -4.42 -12.38
N LEU A 211 13.04 -4.37 -11.05
CA LEU A 211 13.83 -5.28 -10.21
C LEU A 211 13.15 -6.64 -9.99
N LEU A 212 11.82 -6.69 -10.12
CA LEU A 212 11.05 -7.93 -10.11
C LEU A 212 10.32 -8.10 -11.45
N PRO A 213 10.37 -9.30 -12.04
CA PRO A 213 9.70 -9.56 -13.31
C PRO A 213 8.18 -9.46 -13.13
N THR A 214 7.53 -8.79 -14.07
CA THR A 214 6.06 -8.80 -14.16
C THR A 214 5.58 -10.18 -14.64
N PRO A 215 4.45 -10.68 -14.12
CA PRO A 215 3.84 -11.91 -14.63
C PRO A 215 3.48 -11.73 -16.12
N PRO A 216 3.66 -12.76 -16.97
CA PRO A 216 3.23 -12.70 -18.37
C PRO A 216 1.75 -12.33 -18.50
N PHE A 217 1.35 -11.71 -19.62
CA PHE A 217 -0.03 -11.27 -19.85
C PHE A 217 -1.08 -12.37 -19.64
N LEU A 218 -0.80 -13.60 -20.10
CA LEU A 218 -1.69 -14.74 -19.88
C LEU A 218 -1.85 -15.07 -18.39
N VAL A 219 -0.78 -14.98 -17.61
CA VAL A 219 -0.81 -15.21 -16.15
C VAL A 219 -1.64 -14.13 -15.45
N GLN A 220 -1.49 -12.86 -15.86
CA GLN A 220 -2.31 -11.75 -15.36
C GLN A 220 -3.79 -11.97 -15.70
N ARG A 221 -4.10 -12.31 -16.97
CA ARG A 221 -5.46 -12.54 -17.45
C ARG A 221 -6.16 -13.72 -16.75
N LEU A 222 -5.39 -14.75 -16.37
CA LEU A 222 -5.89 -15.90 -15.61
C LEU A 222 -5.94 -15.64 -14.09
N ASN A 223 -5.58 -14.45 -13.62
CA ASN A 223 -5.46 -14.12 -12.19
C ASN A 223 -4.51 -15.07 -11.41
N LEU A 224 -3.48 -15.60 -12.09
CA LEU A 224 -2.49 -16.53 -11.53
C LEU A 224 -1.21 -15.83 -11.07
N GLU A 225 -1.24 -14.51 -10.88
CA GLU A 225 -0.09 -13.72 -10.43
C GLU A 225 0.46 -14.20 -9.08
N TRP A 226 -0.44 -14.66 -8.19
CA TRP A 226 -0.05 -15.22 -6.91
C TRP A 226 0.78 -16.50 -7.08
N LEU A 227 0.40 -17.37 -8.02
CA LEU A 227 1.11 -18.60 -8.33
C LEU A 227 2.47 -18.30 -8.98
N TRP A 228 2.51 -17.35 -9.90
CA TRP A 228 3.75 -16.85 -10.51
C TRP A 228 4.74 -16.35 -9.45
N ARG A 229 4.28 -15.56 -8.48
CA ARG A 229 5.12 -15.09 -7.37
C ARG A 229 5.63 -16.25 -6.51
N ILE A 230 4.78 -17.24 -6.20
CA ILE A 230 5.22 -18.44 -5.47
C ILE A 230 6.32 -19.16 -6.24
N CYS A 231 6.23 -19.29 -7.57
CA CYS A 231 7.27 -19.91 -8.38
C CYS A 231 8.61 -19.16 -8.32
N LEU A 232 8.58 -17.83 -8.20
CA LEU A 232 9.80 -17.02 -8.07
C LEU A 232 10.45 -17.14 -6.69
N GLU A 233 9.65 -17.25 -5.63
CA GLU A 233 10.16 -17.27 -4.25
C GLU A 233 9.45 -18.33 -3.37
N PRO A 234 9.55 -19.62 -3.69
CA PRO A 234 8.71 -20.66 -3.08
C PRO A 234 8.96 -20.82 -1.59
N ARG A 235 10.23 -20.74 -1.15
CA ARG A 235 10.60 -20.85 0.28
C ARG A 235 10.00 -19.73 1.12
N ARG A 236 9.89 -18.51 0.58
CA ARG A 236 9.36 -17.36 1.31
C ARG A 236 7.84 -17.31 1.27
N LEU A 237 7.24 -17.66 0.14
CA LEU A 237 5.84 -17.37 -0.13
C LEU A 237 4.88 -18.52 0.17
N THR A 238 5.27 -19.79 0.01
CA THR A 238 4.33 -20.93 0.14
C THR A 238 3.65 -20.97 1.51
N GLY A 239 4.41 -20.98 2.60
CA GLY A 239 3.85 -21.01 3.96
C GLY A 239 3.08 -19.73 4.32
N ARG A 240 3.41 -18.61 3.69
CA ARG A 240 2.66 -17.35 3.84
C ARG A 240 1.30 -17.42 3.15
N TYR A 241 1.25 -17.95 1.93
CA TYR A 241 0.03 -18.09 1.16
C TYR A 241 -0.94 -19.11 1.76
N VAL A 242 -0.46 -20.25 2.26
CA VAL A 242 -1.33 -21.24 2.92
C VAL A 242 -2.02 -20.62 4.14
N ARG A 243 -1.26 -19.93 5.01
CA ARG A 243 -1.82 -19.22 6.16
C ARG A 243 -2.80 -18.13 5.73
N ALA A 244 -2.46 -17.35 4.70
CA ALA A 244 -3.33 -16.31 4.18
C ALA A 244 -4.65 -16.87 3.62
N LEU A 245 -4.61 -17.99 2.88
CA LEU A 245 -5.81 -18.64 2.35
C LEU A 245 -6.72 -19.16 3.46
N PHE A 246 -6.16 -19.84 4.46
CA PHE A 246 -6.93 -20.32 5.61
C PHE A 246 -7.52 -19.15 6.40
N GLY A 247 -6.70 -18.16 6.77
CA GLY A 247 -7.15 -16.99 7.51
C GLY A 247 -8.20 -16.17 6.77
N PHE A 248 -8.09 -16.04 5.44
CA PHE A 248 -9.09 -15.41 4.59
C PHE A 248 -10.39 -16.21 4.52
N GLY A 249 -10.30 -17.55 4.41
CA GLY A 249 -11.48 -18.42 4.43
C GLY A 249 -12.28 -18.27 5.74
N VAL A 250 -11.59 -18.27 6.89
CA VAL A 250 -12.25 -18.01 8.18
C VAL A 250 -12.82 -16.60 8.25
N ALA A 251 -12.11 -15.60 7.72
CA ALA A 251 -12.61 -14.23 7.63
C ALA A 251 -13.93 -14.15 6.85
N VAL A 252 -14.02 -14.86 5.72
CA VAL A 252 -15.21 -14.91 4.88
C VAL A 252 -16.38 -15.53 5.64
N CYS A 253 -16.15 -16.62 6.37
CA CYS A 253 -17.18 -17.25 7.20
C CYS A 253 -17.68 -16.29 8.29
N GLU A 254 -16.77 -15.66 9.05
CA GLU A 254 -17.12 -14.68 10.09
C GLU A 254 -17.90 -13.50 9.51
N ASP A 255 -17.51 -13.02 8.34
CA ASP A 255 -18.14 -11.86 7.71
C ASP A 255 -19.52 -12.19 7.15
N LEU A 256 -19.75 -13.42 6.68
CA LEU A 256 -21.09 -13.91 6.31
C LEU A 256 -21.98 -14.09 7.54
N LEU A 257 -21.43 -14.58 8.66
CA LEU A 257 -22.18 -14.73 9.91
C LEU A 257 -22.64 -13.39 10.52
N ARG A 258 -21.94 -12.28 10.24
CA ARG A 258 -22.37 -10.94 10.65
C ARG A 258 -23.60 -10.41 9.89
N LEU A 259 -23.96 -11.04 8.77
CA LEU A 259 -25.09 -10.62 7.94
C LEU A 259 -26.40 -11.36 8.25
N GLY A 260 -26.32 -12.52 8.92
CA GLY A 260 -27.48 -13.34 9.31
C GLY A 260 -27.88 -13.10 10.74
#